data_AF-A0A6B2E0Z8-F1
#
_entry.id   AF-A0A6B2E0Z8-F1
#
_cell.length_a   1.000
_cell.length_b   1.000
_cell.length_c   1.000
_cell.angle_alpha   90.00
_cell.angle_beta   90.00
_cell.angle_gamma   90.00
#
_symmetry.space_group_name_H-M   'P 1'
#
loop_
_entity.id
_entity.type
_entity.pdbx_description
1 polymer ?
#
loop_
_entity_poly.entity_id
_entity_poly.type
_entity_poly.pdbx_seq_one_letter_code
_entity_poly.pdbx_strand_id
1 'polypeptide(L)'
;ERAAQTRGVLGYVLTLTGRTAEALRELDRAMPELTGPAAARLRMQRAVVLTEITRFGDAAAGFADALETLRAAGGDDLIEATIRTNRSIVLARLGDWRGAEDDLRHAERGFAATGHLGRTAMVWQNRGLAATVR
;
A
#
# COMPACT_ATOMS: atom_id res chain seq x y z
N GLU A 1 -8.18 5.23 18.82
CA GLU A 1 -7.77 3.99 18.13
C GLU A 1 -8.91 3.24 17.41
N ARG A 2 -9.93 2.68 18.08
CA ARG A 2 -11.05 1.98 17.40
C ARG A 2 -11.79 2.87 16.38
N ALA A 3 -12.10 4.12 16.74
CA ALA A 3 -12.73 5.07 15.83
C ALA A 3 -11.87 5.37 14.58
N ALA A 4 -10.55 5.43 14.74
CA ALA A 4 -9.62 5.65 13.63
C ALA A 4 -9.46 4.40 12.74
N GLN A 5 -9.52 3.19 13.32
CA GLN A 5 -9.58 1.93 12.56
C GLN A 5 -10.88 1.85 11.72
N THR A 6 -12.02 2.23 12.30
CA THR A 6 -13.30 2.28 11.58
C THR A 6 -13.26 3.30 10.43
N ARG A 7 -12.60 4.45 10.61
CA ARG A 7 -12.40 5.43 9.53
C ARG A 7 -11.49 4.91 8.41
N GLY A 8 -10.47 4.12 8.72
CA GLY A 8 -9.65 3.43 7.72
C GLY A 8 -10.46 2.46 6.84
N VAL A 9 -11.37 1.68 7.44
CA VAL A 9 -12.30 0.80 6.69
C VAL A 9 -13.29 1.61 5.86
N LEU A 10 -13.83 2.70 6.41
CA LEU A 10 -14.71 3.61 5.68
C LEU A 10 -14.03 4.24 4.46
N GLY A 11 -12.77 4.68 4.59
CA GLY A 11 -11.99 5.22 3.47
C GLY A 11 -11.80 4.20 2.33
N TYR A 12 -11.62 2.92 2.66
CA TYR A 12 -11.54 1.86 1.66
C TYR A 12 -12.89 1.64 0.93
N VAL A 13 -14.00 1.58 1.67
CA VAL A 13 -15.35 1.43 1.08
C VAL A 13 -15.74 2.65 0.22
N LEU A 14 -15.39 3.87 0.65
CA LEU A 14 -15.61 5.09 -0.12
C LEU A 14 -14.81 5.08 -1.43
N THR A 15 -13.62 4.50 -1.43
CA THR A 15 -12.82 4.33 -2.65
C THR A 15 -13.50 3.39 -3.63
N LEU A 16 -14.00 2.24 -3.16
CA LEU A 16 -14.75 1.29 -3.99
C LEU A 16 -16.06 1.84 -4.55
N THR A 17 -16.62 2.89 -3.94
CA THR A 17 -17.86 3.56 -4.37
C THR A 17 -17.61 4.85 -5.16
N GLY A 18 -16.36 5.13 -5.57
CA GLY A 18 -15.99 6.30 -6.36
C GLY A 18 -15.96 7.62 -5.58
N ARG A 19 -16.18 7.59 -4.26
CA ARG A 19 -16.20 8.77 -3.36
C ARG A 19 -14.80 9.07 -2.81
N THR A 20 -13.81 9.10 -3.70
CA THR A 20 -12.37 9.15 -3.37
C THR A 20 -11.97 10.44 -2.63
N ALA A 21 -12.58 11.58 -2.94
CA ALA A 21 -12.34 12.83 -2.23
C ALA A 21 -12.81 12.78 -0.75
N GLU A 22 -13.88 12.03 -0.48
CA GLU A 22 -14.38 11.84 0.89
C GLU A 22 -13.53 10.84 1.66
N ALA A 23 -13.09 9.77 0.97
CA ALA A 23 -12.12 8.82 1.51
C ALA A 23 -10.85 9.53 1.99
N LEU A 24 -10.24 10.38 1.14
CA LEU A 24 -9.02 11.11 1.50
C LEU A 24 -9.24 12.01 2.73
N ARG A 25 -10.36 12.73 2.80
CA ARG A 25 -10.67 13.59 3.96
C ARG A 25 -10.78 12.81 5.27
N GLU A 26 -11.44 11.65 5.25
CA GLU A 26 -11.58 10.84 6.47
C GLU A 26 -10.27 10.16 6.88
N LEU A 27 -9.45 9.72 5.92
CA LEU A 27 -8.12 9.19 6.18
C LEU A 27 -7.20 10.27 6.77
N ASP A 28 -7.21 11.49 6.23
CA ASP A 28 -6.41 12.61 6.72
C ASP A 28 -6.79 13.01 8.15
N ARG A 29 -8.09 12.98 8.48
CA ARG A 29 -8.60 13.22 9.84
C ARG A 29 -8.17 12.16 10.85
N ALA A 30 -8.09 10.90 10.43
CA ALA A 30 -7.70 9.78 11.30
C ALA A 30 -6.19 9.72 11.55
N MET A 31 -5.39 10.27 10.64
CA MET A 31 -3.92 10.17 10.64
C MET A 31 -3.24 10.60 11.96
N PRO A 32 -3.55 11.76 12.57
CA PRO A 32 -2.89 12.19 13.80
C PRO A 32 -3.27 11.34 15.03
N GLU A 33 -4.35 10.55 14.96
CA GLU A 33 -4.81 9.72 16.07
C GLU A 33 -4.16 8.33 16.12
N LEU A 34 -3.38 7.96 15.10
CA LEU A 34 -2.77 6.64 14.96
C LEU A 34 -1.26 6.71 15.08
N THR A 35 -0.71 5.71 15.76
CA THR A 35 0.73 5.48 15.88
C THR A 35 1.06 4.03 15.48
N GLY A 36 2.36 3.73 15.40
CA GLY A 36 2.82 2.37 15.15
C GLY A 36 2.34 1.76 13.81
N PRO A 37 2.16 0.43 13.75
CA PRO A 37 1.74 -0.26 12.52
C PRO A 37 0.37 0.18 12.00
N ALA A 38 -0.53 0.63 12.88
CA ALA A 38 -1.83 1.18 12.49
C ALA A 38 -1.69 2.47 11.68
N ALA A 39 -0.75 3.34 12.04
CA ALA A 39 -0.46 4.56 11.30
C ALA A 39 0.15 4.28 9.92
N ALA A 40 1.02 3.26 9.82
CA ALA A 40 1.56 2.81 8.54
C ALA A 40 0.46 2.27 7.62
N ARG A 41 -0.46 1.46 8.15
CA ARG A 41 -1.59 0.91 7.40
C ARG A 41 -2.52 2.02 6.89
N LEU A 42 -2.77 3.06 7.68
CA LEU A 42 -3.61 4.19 7.25
C LEU A 42 -2.95 5.01 6.13
N ARG A 43 -1.62 5.24 6.21
CA ARG A 43 -0.85 5.88 5.12
C ARG A 43 -0.90 5.06 3.83
N MET A 44 -0.74 3.74 3.94
CA MET A 44 -0.89 2.82 2.82
C MET A 44 -2.29 2.93 2.19
N GLN A 45 -3.35 2.94 2.99
CA GLN A 45 -4.73 3.07 2.48
C GLN A 45 -4.91 4.39 1.71
N ARG A 46 -4.37 5.50 2.22
CA ARG A 46 -4.38 6.79 1.53
C ARG A 46 -3.65 6.73 0.19
N ALA A 47 -2.49 6.09 0.14
CA ALA A 47 -1.74 5.89 -1.10
C ALA A 47 -2.48 5.00 -2.12
N VAL A 48 -3.24 4.00 -1.67
CA VAL A 48 -4.15 3.23 -2.53
C VAL A 48 -5.21 4.14 -3.15
N VAL A 49 -5.88 5.00 -2.36
CA VAL A 49 -6.86 5.95 -2.91
C VAL A 49 -6.24 6.87 -3.97
N LEU A 50 -5.02 7.35 -3.73
CA LEU A 50 -4.27 8.17 -4.69
C LEU A 50 -3.92 7.40 -5.98
N THR A 51 -3.67 6.09 -5.88
CA THR A 51 -3.44 5.21 -7.03
C THR A 51 -4.70 5.12 -7.89
N GLU A 52 -5.87 4.93 -7.27
CA GLU A 52 -7.16 4.82 -7.97
C GLU A 52 -7.52 6.10 -8.75
N ILE A 53 -7.14 7.27 -8.24
CA ILE A 53 -7.34 8.55 -8.93
C ILE A 53 -6.13 8.97 -9.78
N THR A 54 -5.23 8.04 -10.11
CA THR A 54 -4.08 8.22 -11.02
C THR A 54 -3.04 9.27 -10.57
N ARG A 55 -3.04 9.64 -9.29
CA ARG A 55 -2.01 10.51 -8.68
C ARG A 55 -0.78 9.69 -8.29
N PHE A 56 -0.14 9.09 -9.28
CA PHE A 56 0.91 8.09 -9.07
C PHE A 56 2.13 8.62 -8.30
N GLY A 57 2.56 9.86 -8.54
CA GLY A 57 3.67 10.46 -7.79
C GLY A 57 3.38 10.57 -6.29
N ASP A 58 2.19 11.07 -5.94
CA ASP A 58 1.77 11.19 -4.54
C ASP A 58 1.53 9.82 -3.90
N ALA A 59 1.02 8.85 -4.66
CA ALA A 59 0.86 7.48 -4.21
C ALA A 59 2.21 6.82 -3.88
N ALA A 60 3.21 6.99 -4.75
CA ALA A 60 4.55 6.45 -4.53
C ALA A 60 5.20 7.04 -3.25
N ALA A 61 5.10 8.36 -3.06
CA ALA A 61 5.55 9.02 -1.84
C ALA A 61 4.81 8.50 -0.61
N GLY A 62 3.48 8.38 -0.67
CA GLY A 62 2.67 7.88 0.43
C GLY A 62 2.99 6.43 0.82
N PHE A 63 3.30 5.56 -0.14
CA PHE A 63 3.77 4.19 0.17
C PHE A 63 5.17 4.18 0.78
N ALA A 64 6.08 5.05 0.33
CA ALA A 64 7.40 5.18 0.96
C ALA A 64 7.29 5.64 2.42
N ASP A 65 6.47 6.64 2.71
CA ASP A 65 6.19 7.11 4.08
C ASP A 65 5.56 6.02 4.95
N ALA A 66 4.68 5.19 4.37
CA ALA A 66 4.08 4.07 5.08
C ALA A 66 5.14 3.02 5.49
N LEU A 67 6.10 2.71 4.62
CA LEU A 67 7.21 1.80 4.94
C LEU A 67 8.12 2.37 6.04
N GLU A 68 8.48 3.65 5.94
CA GLU A 68 9.31 4.30 6.98
C GLU A 68 8.59 4.33 8.33
N THR A 69 7.29 4.64 8.33
CA THR A 69 6.46 4.59 9.54
C THR A 69 6.44 3.18 10.13
N LEU A 70 6.29 2.15 9.30
CA LEU A 70 6.25 0.76 9.75
C LEU A 70 7.60 0.31 10.34
N ARG A 71 8.69 0.67 9.67
CA ARG A 71 10.06 0.40 10.13
C ARG A 71 10.32 1.04 11.49
N ALA A 72 9.93 2.31 11.66
CA ALA A 72 10.05 3.01 12.92
C ALA A 72 9.20 2.38 14.05
N ALA A 73 8.13 1.67 13.68
CA ALA A 73 7.24 0.97 14.61
C ALA A 73 7.69 -0.45 14.99
N GLY A 74 8.85 -0.91 14.51
CA GLY A 74 9.36 -2.27 14.77
C GLY A 74 9.01 -3.31 13.71
N GLY A 75 8.33 -2.91 12.63
CA GLY A 75 8.01 -3.79 11.50
C GLY A 75 6.74 -4.62 11.68
N ASP A 76 6.21 -5.10 10.54
CA ASP A 76 5.19 -6.14 10.43
C ASP A 76 5.30 -6.69 9.01
N ASP A 77 5.80 -7.90 8.86
CA ASP A 77 6.14 -8.49 7.55
C ASP A 77 4.92 -8.58 6.61
N LEU A 78 3.73 -8.78 7.17
CA LEU A 78 2.50 -8.87 6.38
C LEU A 78 2.07 -7.50 5.87
N ILE A 79 2.16 -6.47 6.72
CA ILE A 79 1.87 -5.09 6.30
C ILE A 79 2.93 -4.62 5.31
N GLU A 80 4.21 -4.87 5.57
CA GLU A 80 5.31 -4.49 4.67
C GLU A 80 5.12 -5.11 3.28
N ALA A 81 4.89 -6.43 3.21
CA ALA A 81 4.66 -7.12 1.95
C ALA A 81 3.44 -6.56 1.19
N THR A 82 2.38 -6.16 1.92
CA THR A 82 1.21 -5.52 1.33
C THR A 82 1.53 -4.14 0.75
N ILE A 83 2.26 -3.30 1.50
CA ILE A 83 2.67 -1.97 1.05
C ILE A 83 3.52 -2.07 -0.21
N ARG A 84 4.53 -2.94 -0.20
CA ARG A 84 5.44 -3.14 -1.33
C ARG A 84 4.73 -3.67 -2.57
N THR A 85 3.80 -4.61 -2.42
CA THR A 85 2.98 -5.09 -3.54
C THR A 85 2.23 -3.93 -4.21
N ASN A 86 1.57 -3.08 -3.42
CA ASN A 86 0.82 -1.94 -3.97
C ASN A 86 1.75 -0.88 -4.58
N ARG A 87 2.88 -0.57 -3.93
CA ARG A 87 3.85 0.39 -4.45
C ARG A 87 4.47 -0.07 -5.77
N SER A 88 4.70 -1.37 -5.95
CA SER A 88 5.25 -1.92 -7.20
C SER A 88 4.38 -1.60 -8.42
N ILE A 89 3.05 -1.61 -8.27
CA ILE A 89 2.10 -1.26 -9.34
C ILE A 89 2.28 0.19 -9.74
N VAL A 90 2.42 1.09 -8.75
CA VAL A 90 2.63 2.52 -9.00
C VAL A 90 3.99 2.79 -9.64
N LEU A 91 5.06 2.14 -9.16
CA LEU A 91 6.40 2.27 -9.72
C LEU A 91 6.45 1.81 -11.18
N ALA A 92 5.80 0.69 -11.51
CA ALA A 92 5.62 0.21 -12.87
C ALA A 92 4.88 1.24 -13.75
N ARG A 93 3.80 1.86 -13.25
CA ARG A 93 3.08 2.92 -13.97
C ARG A 93 3.93 4.17 -14.23
N LEU A 94 4.88 4.46 -13.33
CA LEU A 94 5.85 5.56 -13.48
C LEU A 94 7.07 5.18 -14.32
N GLY A 95 7.17 3.95 -14.80
CA GLY A 95 8.31 3.45 -15.57
C GLY A 95 9.53 3.01 -14.75
N ASP A 96 9.43 3.00 -13.41
CA ASP A 96 10.46 2.47 -12.53
C ASP A 96 10.29 0.95 -12.35
N TRP A 97 10.61 0.22 -13.42
CA TRP A 97 10.50 -1.24 -13.45
C TRP A 97 11.45 -1.95 -12.50
N ARG A 98 12.61 -1.35 -12.20
CA ARG A 98 13.58 -1.91 -11.26
C ARG A 98 13.06 -1.81 -9.84
N GLY A 99 12.58 -0.63 -9.44
CA GLY A 99 11.95 -0.44 -8.14
C GLY A 99 10.72 -1.35 -7.94
N ALA A 100 9.90 -1.52 -8.98
CA ALA A 100 8.75 -2.43 -8.93
C ALA A 100 9.15 -3.90 -8.68
N GLU A 101 10.14 -4.41 -9.42
CA GLU A 101 10.63 -5.78 -9.25
C GLU A 101 11.28 -5.98 -7.87
N ASP A 102 12.02 -5.00 -7.37
CA ASP A 102 12.62 -5.05 -6.04
C ASP A 102 11.57 -5.14 -4.94
N ASP A 103 10.49 -4.37 -5.04
CA ASP A 103 9.37 -4.43 -4.11
C ASP A 103 8.63 -5.78 -4.17
N LEU A 104 8.41 -6.32 -5.36
CA LEU A 104 7.75 -7.61 -5.54
C LEU A 104 8.57 -8.76 -4.93
N ARG A 105 9.90 -8.74 -5.09
CA ARG A 105 10.80 -9.74 -4.46
C ARG A 105 10.76 -9.68 -2.93
N HIS A 106 10.70 -8.48 -2.35
CA HIS A 106 10.57 -8.35 -0.90
C HIS A 106 9.19 -8.80 -0.40
N ALA A 107 8.12 -8.44 -1.13
CA ALA A 107 6.77 -8.84 -0.80
C ALA A 107 6.59 -10.37 -0.82
N GLU A 108 7.16 -11.05 -1.81
CA GLU A 108 7.14 -12.51 -1.90
C GLU A 108 7.75 -13.17 -0.65
N ARG A 109 8.93 -12.70 -0.22
CA ARG A 109 9.59 -13.20 0.99
C ARG A 109 8.74 -12.97 2.24
N GLY A 110 8.13 -11.79 2.37
CA GLY A 110 7.26 -11.48 3.52
C GLY A 110 5.99 -12.33 3.56
N PHE A 111 5.33 -12.57 2.41
CA PHE A 111 4.17 -13.45 2.36
C PHE A 111 4.53 -14.92 2.63
N ALA A 112 5.68 -15.40 2.16
CA ALA A 112 6.17 -16.73 2.48
C ALA A 112 6.47 -16.89 3.98
N ALA A 113 7.17 -15.93 4.58
CA ALA A 113 7.51 -15.95 6.01
C ALA A 113 6.28 -15.93 6.93
N THR A 114 5.18 -15.30 6.49
CA THR A 114 3.93 -15.19 7.25
C THR A 114 2.88 -16.26 6.91
N GLY A 115 3.21 -17.23 6.05
CA GLY A 115 2.29 -18.31 5.65
C GLY A 115 1.17 -17.91 4.69
N HIS A 116 1.21 -16.71 4.10
CA HIS A 116 0.20 -16.19 3.18
C HIS A 116 0.51 -16.50 1.70
N LEU A 117 0.83 -17.76 1.41
CA LEU A 117 1.26 -18.19 0.07
C LEU A 117 0.26 -17.84 -1.03
N GLY A 118 -1.05 -17.84 -0.76
CA GLY A 118 -2.08 -17.43 -1.74
C GLY A 118 -1.92 -15.98 -2.24
N ARG A 119 -1.28 -15.10 -1.48
CA ARG A 119 -1.00 -13.72 -1.89
C ARG A 119 0.23 -13.60 -2.78
N THR A 120 1.09 -14.62 -2.84
CA THR A 120 2.20 -14.67 -3.80
C THR A 120 1.70 -14.75 -5.23
N ALA A 121 0.56 -15.41 -5.49
CA ALA A 121 -0.01 -15.50 -6.84
C ALA A 121 -0.29 -14.11 -7.47
N MET A 122 -0.71 -13.13 -6.67
CA MET A 122 -0.88 -11.73 -7.13
C MET A 122 0.47 -11.07 -7.46
N VAL A 123 1.53 -11.39 -6.71
CA VAL A 123 2.90 -10.92 -6.97
C VAL A 123 3.39 -11.49 -8.31
N TRP A 124 3.19 -12.79 -8.56
CA TRP A 124 3.55 -13.44 -9.83
C TRP A 124 2.79 -12.85 -11.02
N GLN A 125 1.50 -12.57 -10.87
CA GLN A 125 0.69 -11.92 -11.92
C GLN A 125 1.22 -10.51 -12.25
N ASN A 126 1.55 -9.71 -11.23
CA ASN A 126 2.08 -8.36 -11.41
C ASN A 126 3.48 -8.38 -12.05
N ARG A 127 4.34 -9.34 -11.71
CA ARG A 127 5.65 -9.54 -12.36
C ARG A 127 5.52 -9.94 -13.82
N GLY A 128 4.57 -10.82 -14.14
CA GLY A 128 4.26 -11.21 -15.51
C GLY A 128 3.85 -10.01 -16.36
N LEU A 129 2.97 -9.15 -15.85
CA LEU A 129 2.57 -7.92 -16.54
C LEU A 129 3.76 -6.97 -16.72
N ALA A 130 4.56 -6.73 -15.68
CA ALA A 130 5.75 -5.87 -15.76
C ALA A 130 6.80 -6.38 -16.77
N ALA A 131 6.96 -7.70 -16.92
CA ALA A 131 7.88 -8.28 -17.89
C ALA A 131 7.41 -8.13 -19.35
N THR A 132 6.10 -8.00 -19.60
CA THR A 132 5.54 -7.87 -20.96
C THR A 132 5.62 -6.46 -21.56
N VAL A 133 5.87 -5.44 -20.74
CA VAL A 133 5.99 -4.03 -21.17
C VAL A 133 7.44 -3.57 -21.35
N ARG A 134 8.38 -4.53 -21.32
CA ARG A 134 9.82 -4.31 -21.54
C ARG A 134 10.17 -4.33 -23.02
#